data_AF-A0A969AJS2-F1
#
_entry.id   AF-A0A969AJS2-F1
#
_cell.length_a   1.000
_cell.length_b   1.000
_cell.length_c   1.000
_cell.angle_alpha   90.00
_cell.angle_beta   90.00
_cell.angle_gamma   90.00
#
_symmetry.space_group_name_H-M   'P 1'
#
loop_
_entity.id
_entity.type
_entity.pdbx_description
1 polymer ?
#
loop_
_entity_poly.entity_id
_entity_poly.type
_entity_poly.pdbx_seq_one_letter_code
_entity_poly.pdbx_strand_id
1 'polypeptide(L)'
;MPSRTSRSVALLTLALFAAACTRTTLQGSAAQEHGGEDDFARMDFWDAISTDRAVSNTDAVHALSLHYGLPAPGDDATRLKMARDRGWMPEKASWEGNTTARVGFVARAICVESGIRGGLTMRLVGTRERYAVNELNYRGWLPGMSPEQALSGLQLIALLSKAEDAASGGPDVPREKFQ
;
A
#
# COMPACT_ATOMS: atom_id res chain seq x y z
N MET A 1 -19.25 48.71 -17.80
CA MET A 1 -18.65 47.86 -18.85
C MET A 1 -17.32 47.32 -18.35
N PRO A 2 -17.23 46.08 -17.83
CA PRO A 2 -15.96 45.50 -17.41
C PRO A 2 -15.17 45.05 -18.64
N SER A 3 -13.88 45.39 -18.65
CA SER A 3 -12.93 45.14 -19.75
C SER A 3 -12.68 43.65 -19.98
N ARG A 4 -12.57 43.27 -21.27
CA ARG A 4 -12.33 41.88 -21.75
C ARG A 4 -11.10 41.20 -21.13
N THR A 5 -10.16 41.96 -20.58
CA THR A 5 -8.92 41.47 -19.97
C THR A 5 -9.10 40.77 -18.62
N SER A 6 -10.18 41.06 -17.88
CA SER A 6 -10.41 40.46 -16.55
C SER A 6 -10.90 39.00 -16.60
N ARG A 7 -11.51 38.56 -17.72
CA ARG A 7 -12.04 37.20 -17.87
C ARG A 7 -10.98 36.15 -18.18
N SER A 8 -9.90 36.53 -18.85
CA SER A 8 -8.85 35.59 -19.26
C SER A 8 -7.92 35.15 -18.12
N VAL A 9 -7.72 36.01 -17.11
CA VAL A 9 -6.85 35.69 -15.97
C VAL A 9 -7.50 34.69 -15.02
N ALA A 10 -8.83 34.77 -14.83
CA ALA A 10 -9.58 33.87 -13.96
C ALA A 10 -9.69 32.43 -14.51
N LEU A 11 -9.71 32.26 -15.84
CA LEU A 11 -9.76 30.94 -16.48
C LEU A 11 -8.40 30.21 -16.42
N LEU A 12 -7.28 30.94 -16.45
CA LEU A 12 -5.95 30.34 -16.35
C LEU A 12 -5.59 29.89 -14.93
N THR A 13 -6.12 30.57 -13.89
CA THR A 13 -5.90 30.18 -12.48
C THR A 13 -6.69 28.93 -12.08
N LEU A 14 -7.85 28.68 -12.70
CA LEU A 14 -8.69 27.51 -12.39
C LEU A 14 -8.14 26.20 -12.99
N ALA A 15 -7.40 26.27 -14.12
CA ALA A 15 -6.83 25.10 -14.78
C ALA A 15 -5.58 24.55 -14.07
N LEU A 16 -4.81 25.39 -13.38
CA LEU A 16 -3.59 24.99 -12.66
C LEU A 16 -3.87 24.24 -11.35
N PHE A 17 -5.06 24.37 -10.76
CA PHE A 17 -5.47 23.61 -9.57
C PHE A 17 -6.02 22.21 -9.88
N ALA A 18 -6.29 21.90 -11.14
CA ALA A 18 -6.82 20.60 -11.57
C ALA A 18 -5.74 19.54 -11.89
N ALA A 19 -4.45 19.90 -11.86
CA ALA A 19 -3.34 18.95 -11.92
C ALA A 19 -3.12 18.23 -10.56
N ALA A 20 -4.21 17.88 -9.90
CA ALA A 20 -4.24 17.35 -8.55
C ALA A 20 -3.80 15.87 -8.53
N CYS A 21 -2.61 15.63 -7.96
CA CYS A 21 -2.19 14.37 -7.34
C CYS A 21 -2.40 13.07 -8.14
N THR A 22 -1.92 13.02 -9.39
CA THR A 22 -1.75 11.73 -10.07
C THR A 22 -0.58 10.96 -9.44
N ARG A 23 -0.77 9.66 -9.17
CA ARG A 23 0.29 8.78 -8.65
C ARG A 23 1.39 8.58 -9.67
N THR A 24 2.63 8.41 -9.20
CA THR A 24 3.77 8.11 -10.07
C THR A 24 3.61 6.72 -10.68
N THR A 25 3.73 6.63 -12.00
CA THR A 25 3.84 5.37 -12.73
C THR A 25 5.31 4.98 -12.85
N LEU A 26 5.63 3.75 -12.46
CA LEU A 26 6.96 3.15 -12.58
C LEU A 26 7.11 2.51 -13.97
N GLN A 27 8.35 2.51 -14.48
CA GLN A 27 8.66 1.92 -15.79
C GLN A 27 8.55 0.38 -15.77
N GLY A 28 8.76 -0.24 -14.61
CA GLY A 28 8.66 -1.68 -14.39
C GLY A 28 8.40 -1.99 -12.92
N SER A 29 8.32 -3.28 -12.61
CA SER A 29 8.15 -3.81 -11.26
C SER A 29 9.01 -5.06 -11.08
N ALA A 30 9.61 -5.23 -9.90
CA ALA A 30 10.38 -6.43 -9.58
C ALA A 30 9.55 -7.70 -9.74
N ALA A 31 8.25 -7.66 -9.44
CA ALA A 31 7.34 -8.79 -9.63
C ALA A 31 7.03 -9.11 -11.10
N GLN A 32 7.24 -8.20 -12.05
CA GLN A 32 7.18 -8.52 -13.48
C GLN A 32 8.46 -9.23 -13.96
N GLU A 33 9.61 -8.90 -13.37
CA GLU A 33 10.91 -9.47 -13.76
C GLU A 33 11.19 -10.80 -13.02
N HIS A 34 10.80 -10.90 -11.76
CA HIS A 34 11.13 -11.98 -10.83
C HIS A 34 9.91 -12.60 -10.14
N GLY A 35 8.70 -12.46 -10.70
CA GLY A 35 7.45 -12.92 -10.08
C GLY A 35 7.17 -14.43 -10.09
N GLY A 36 8.20 -15.26 -10.30
CA GLY A 36 8.09 -16.72 -10.32
C GLY A 36 7.83 -17.32 -8.94
N GLU A 37 7.36 -18.58 -8.91
CA GLU A 37 7.08 -19.30 -7.66
C GLU A 37 8.29 -20.08 -7.11
N ASP A 38 9.33 -20.29 -7.92
CA ASP A 38 10.52 -21.01 -7.50
C ASP A 38 11.39 -20.19 -6.53
N ASP A 39 12.22 -20.89 -5.74
CA ASP A 39 13.01 -20.27 -4.67
C ASP A 39 14.00 -19.22 -5.19
N PHE A 40 14.51 -19.37 -6.41
CA PHE A 40 15.44 -18.40 -7.00
C PHE A 40 14.70 -17.12 -7.40
N ALA A 41 13.57 -17.24 -8.12
CA ALA A 41 12.75 -16.08 -8.46
C ALA A 41 12.28 -15.32 -7.21
N ARG A 42 11.90 -16.05 -6.16
CA ARG A 42 11.54 -15.44 -4.87
C ARG A 42 12.71 -14.69 -4.23
N MET A 43 13.91 -15.26 -4.25
CA MET A 43 15.10 -14.60 -3.71
C MET A 43 15.45 -13.34 -4.51
N ASP A 44 15.45 -13.42 -5.83
CA ASP A 44 15.73 -12.30 -6.72
C ASP A 44 14.71 -11.17 -6.56
N PHE A 45 13.42 -11.51 -6.37
CA PHE A 45 12.38 -10.54 -6.08
C PHE A 45 12.68 -9.74 -4.79
N TRP A 46 13.03 -10.44 -3.69
CA TRP A 46 13.33 -9.76 -2.43
C TRP A 46 14.60 -8.92 -2.51
N ASP A 47 15.63 -9.38 -3.24
CA ASP A 47 16.85 -8.61 -3.49
C ASP A 47 16.53 -7.32 -4.26
N ALA A 48 15.80 -7.44 -5.38
CA ALA A 48 15.39 -6.32 -6.22
C ALA A 48 14.63 -5.25 -5.42
N ILE A 49 13.54 -5.63 -4.75
CA ILE A 49 12.73 -4.65 -4.02
C ILE A 49 13.47 -4.04 -2.83
N SER A 50 14.47 -4.70 -2.25
CA SER A 50 15.22 -4.16 -1.10
C SER A 50 15.96 -2.84 -1.43
N THR A 51 16.20 -2.59 -2.72
CA THR A 51 16.89 -1.37 -3.18
C THR A 51 15.93 -0.34 -3.79
N ASP A 52 14.67 -0.70 -4.00
CA ASP A 52 13.68 0.16 -4.66
C ASP A 52 13.23 1.33 -3.79
N ARG A 53 13.33 2.53 -4.37
CA ARG A 53 12.86 3.77 -3.72
C ARG A 53 11.35 3.85 -3.61
N ALA A 54 10.62 3.14 -4.46
CA ALA A 54 9.18 3.01 -4.41
C ALA A 54 8.78 1.67 -5.04
N VAL A 55 7.83 0.97 -4.42
CA VAL A 55 7.26 -0.27 -4.96
C VAL A 55 6.00 0.02 -5.76
N SER A 56 5.75 -0.78 -6.80
CA SER A 56 4.49 -0.73 -7.55
C SER A 56 3.38 -1.46 -6.80
N ASN A 57 2.11 -1.27 -7.21
CA ASN A 57 1.02 -2.08 -6.70
C ASN A 57 1.23 -3.57 -7.02
N THR A 58 1.82 -3.87 -8.18
CA THR A 58 2.16 -5.24 -8.62
C THR A 58 3.18 -5.89 -7.68
N ASP A 59 4.22 -5.16 -7.28
CA ASP A 59 5.22 -5.61 -6.29
C ASP A 59 4.57 -5.84 -4.92
N ALA A 60 3.75 -4.89 -4.46
CA ALA A 60 3.12 -4.99 -3.16
C ALA A 60 2.18 -6.21 -3.06
N VAL A 61 1.37 -6.47 -4.10
CA VAL A 61 0.53 -7.68 -4.14
C VAL A 61 1.38 -8.95 -4.19
N HIS A 62 2.48 -8.96 -4.95
CA HIS A 62 3.36 -10.13 -4.99
C HIS A 62 3.99 -10.41 -3.62
N ALA A 63 4.57 -9.40 -2.99
CA ALA A 63 5.20 -9.49 -1.68
C ALA A 63 4.21 -9.98 -0.60
N LEU A 64 2.99 -9.43 -0.58
CA LEU A 64 1.91 -9.87 0.32
C LEU A 64 1.55 -11.34 0.06
N SER A 65 1.48 -11.75 -1.21
CA SER A 65 1.16 -13.13 -1.57
C SER A 65 2.24 -14.09 -1.08
N LEU A 66 3.51 -13.79 -1.34
CA LEU A 66 4.64 -14.59 -0.85
C LEU A 66 4.66 -14.66 0.67
N HIS A 67 4.47 -13.54 1.36
CA HIS A 67 4.51 -13.45 2.81
C HIS A 67 3.41 -14.29 3.48
N TYR A 68 2.19 -14.25 2.96
CA TYR A 68 1.05 -15.00 3.53
C TYR A 68 0.89 -16.42 2.93
N GLY A 69 1.89 -16.91 2.18
CA GLY A 69 1.86 -18.25 1.59
C GLY A 69 0.75 -18.45 0.55
N LEU A 70 0.38 -17.38 -0.16
CA LEU A 70 -0.61 -17.39 -1.22
C LEU A 70 0.06 -17.67 -2.57
N PRO A 71 -0.67 -18.25 -3.54
CA PRO A 71 -0.15 -18.43 -4.91
C PRO A 71 0.31 -17.10 -5.49
N ALA A 72 1.41 -17.11 -6.26
CA ALA A 72 1.88 -15.90 -6.92
C ALA A 72 0.84 -15.49 -7.96
N PRO A 73 0.22 -14.30 -7.84
CA PRO A 73 -0.79 -13.88 -8.80
C PRO A 73 -0.11 -13.59 -10.13
N GLY A 74 -0.66 -14.09 -11.24
CA GLY A 74 -0.09 -13.92 -12.56
C GLY A 74 -0.20 -12.48 -13.07
N ASP A 75 -1.15 -12.26 -13.97
CA ASP A 75 -1.37 -10.95 -14.59
C ASP A 75 -2.03 -9.91 -13.65
N ASP A 76 -2.04 -8.65 -14.09
CA ASP A 76 -2.63 -7.53 -13.34
C ASP A 76 -4.13 -7.75 -13.02
N ALA A 77 -4.87 -8.43 -13.90
CA ALA A 77 -6.28 -8.73 -13.67
C ALA A 77 -6.46 -9.72 -12.51
N THR A 78 -5.61 -10.75 -12.46
CA THR A 78 -5.58 -11.75 -11.39
C THR A 78 -5.14 -11.12 -10.07
N ARG A 79 -4.15 -10.23 -10.10
CA ARG A 79 -3.68 -9.45 -8.93
C ARG A 79 -4.79 -8.57 -8.36
N LEU A 80 -5.48 -7.83 -9.22
CA LEU A 80 -6.61 -6.99 -8.83
C LEU A 80 -7.74 -7.82 -8.23
N LYS A 81 -8.09 -8.94 -8.87
CA LYS A 81 -9.13 -9.85 -8.37
C LYS A 81 -8.75 -10.39 -6.99
N MET A 82 -7.53 -10.87 -6.81
CA MET A 82 -7.02 -11.35 -5.52
C MET A 82 -7.12 -10.26 -4.45
N ALA A 83 -6.62 -9.06 -4.73
CA ALA A 83 -6.64 -7.96 -3.76
C ALA A 83 -8.07 -7.55 -3.36
N ARG A 84 -9.05 -7.68 -4.25
CA ARG A 84 -10.47 -7.44 -3.95
C ARG A 84 -11.10 -8.56 -3.15
N ASP A 85 -10.92 -9.81 -3.58
CA ASP A 85 -11.49 -10.99 -2.94
C ASP A 85 -11.00 -11.14 -1.49
N ARG A 86 -9.75 -10.75 -1.23
CA ARG A 86 -9.16 -10.74 0.11
C ARG A 86 -9.47 -9.47 0.91
N GLY A 87 -10.20 -8.53 0.33
CA GLY A 87 -10.57 -7.28 0.99
C GLY A 87 -9.39 -6.35 1.29
N TRP A 88 -8.26 -6.49 0.59
CA TRP A 88 -7.08 -5.60 0.70
C TRP A 88 -7.36 -4.20 0.15
N MET A 89 -8.32 -4.09 -0.77
CA MET A 89 -8.77 -2.81 -1.32
C MET A 89 -10.30 -2.73 -1.45
N PRO A 90 -10.87 -1.53 -1.58
CA PRO A 90 -12.29 -1.36 -1.92
C PRO A 90 -12.60 -1.95 -3.31
N GLU A 91 -13.80 -2.52 -3.49
CA GLU A 91 -14.25 -3.08 -4.78
C GLU A 91 -14.18 -2.07 -5.94
N LYS A 92 -14.47 -0.80 -5.66
CA LYS A 92 -14.50 0.28 -6.66
C LYS A 92 -13.17 1.03 -6.78
N ALA A 93 -12.09 0.53 -6.16
CA ALA A 93 -10.80 1.18 -6.25
C ALA A 93 -10.24 1.09 -7.68
N SER A 94 -9.72 2.22 -8.17
CA SER A 94 -8.93 2.29 -9.40
C SER A 94 -7.60 1.56 -9.19
N TRP A 95 -7.25 0.70 -10.14
CA TRP A 95 -6.04 -0.11 -10.10
C TRP A 95 -5.22 0.07 -11.36
N GLU A 96 -3.93 0.28 -11.18
CA GLU A 96 -2.92 0.27 -12.24
C GLU A 96 -1.66 -0.37 -11.64
N GLY A 97 -1.21 -1.51 -12.20
CA GLY A 97 -0.17 -2.35 -11.60
C GLY A 97 1.13 -1.59 -11.34
N ASN A 98 1.59 -0.85 -12.36
CA ASN A 98 2.86 -0.11 -12.31
C ASN A 98 2.77 1.24 -11.55
N THR A 99 1.62 1.64 -11.02
CA THR A 99 1.57 2.85 -10.17
C THR A 99 2.08 2.55 -8.78
N THR A 100 2.68 3.54 -8.12
CA THR A 100 3.24 3.38 -6.77
C THR A 100 2.19 2.84 -5.80
N ALA A 101 2.61 1.84 -5.02
CA ALA A 101 1.83 1.30 -3.93
C ALA A 101 1.72 2.33 -2.82
N ARG A 102 0.49 2.46 -2.31
CA ARG A 102 0.18 3.34 -1.19
C ARG A 102 0.36 2.61 0.12
N VAL A 103 0.87 3.30 1.14
CA VAL A 103 0.96 2.77 2.51
C VAL A 103 -0.40 2.28 2.99
N GLY A 104 -1.48 3.00 2.67
CA GLY A 104 -2.84 2.65 3.04
C GLY A 104 -3.30 1.28 2.53
N PHE A 105 -2.95 0.96 1.28
CA PHE A 105 -3.26 -0.34 0.66
C PHE A 105 -2.55 -1.48 1.39
N VAL A 106 -1.24 -1.36 1.60
CA VAL A 106 -0.44 -2.40 2.27
C VAL A 106 -0.84 -2.55 3.73
N ALA A 107 -1.04 -1.45 4.45
CA ALA A 107 -1.48 -1.47 5.84
C ALA A 107 -2.83 -2.18 6.00
N ARG A 108 -3.78 -1.90 5.09
CA ARG A 108 -5.08 -2.58 5.07
C ARG A 108 -4.91 -4.08 4.83
N ALA A 109 -4.11 -4.48 3.85
CA ALA A 109 -3.84 -5.89 3.58
C ALA A 109 -3.29 -6.61 4.82
N ILE A 110 -2.27 -6.04 5.46
CA ILE A 110 -1.68 -6.58 6.69
C ILE A 110 -2.72 -6.71 7.81
N CYS A 111 -3.52 -5.67 8.05
CA CYS A 111 -4.54 -5.74 9.10
C CYS A 111 -5.60 -6.81 8.83
N VAL A 112 -6.00 -7.00 7.57
CA VAL A 112 -6.98 -8.02 7.20
C VAL A 112 -6.40 -9.43 7.39
N GLU A 113 -5.21 -9.69 6.86
CA GLU A 113 -4.58 -11.01 6.90
C GLU A 113 -4.15 -11.41 8.32
N SER A 114 -3.57 -10.49 9.07
CA SER A 114 -3.15 -10.71 10.46
C SER A 114 -4.30 -10.62 11.46
N GLY A 115 -5.55 -10.42 11.01
CA GLY A 115 -6.72 -10.34 11.90
C GLY A 115 -6.69 -9.17 12.88
N ILE A 116 -5.92 -8.12 12.59
CA ILE A 116 -5.81 -6.92 13.43
C ILE A 116 -7.11 -6.13 13.29
N ARG A 117 -7.91 -6.14 14.36
CA ARG A 117 -9.22 -5.44 14.40
C ARG A 117 -9.12 -3.98 14.83
N GLY A 118 -7.98 -3.61 15.42
CA GLY A 118 -7.71 -2.30 15.99
C GLY A 118 -8.71 -1.80 17.03
N GLY A 119 -8.72 -0.47 17.20
CA GLY A 119 -9.59 0.26 18.12
C GLY A 119 -11.08 0.25 17.74
N LEU A 120 -11.94 0.83 18.59
CA LEU A 120 -13.39 0.77 18.47
C LEU A 120 -13.91 1.20 17.08
N THR A 121 -13.37 2.30 16.53
CA THR A 121 -13.80 2.82 15.24
C THR A 121 -13.59 1.80 14.12
N MET A 122 -12.41 1.16 14.06
CA MET A 122 -12.08 0.15 13.05
C MET A 122 -12.98 -1.08 13.14
N ARG A 123 -13.43 -1.43 14.34
CA ARG A 123 -14.43 -2.51 14.54
C ARG A 123 -15.82 -2.13 14.06
N LEU A 124 -16.21 -0.86 14.17
CA LEU A 124 -17.53 -0.37 13.76
C LEU A 124 -17.63 -0.12 12.24
N VAL A 125 -16.60 0.47 11.63
CA VAL A 125 -16.64 0.87 10.20
C VAL A 125 -15.84 -0.04 9.27
N GLY A 126 -15.17 -1.07 9.84
CA GLY A 126 -14.31 -2.01 9.15
C GLY A 126 -12.88 -1.51 8.90
N THR A 127 -12.04 -2.40 8.40
CA THR A 127 -10.65 -2.13 8.04
C THR A 127 -10.56 -1.27 6.78
N ARG A 128 -10.65 0.06 6.95
CA ARG A 128 -10.33 1.03 5.89
C ARG A 128 -8.88 1.46 5.99
N GLU A 129 -8.28 1.84 4.87
CA GLU A 129 -6.87 2.22 4.75
C GLU A 129 -6.43 3.24 5.81
N ARG A 130 -7.19 4.32 5.99
CA ARG A 130 -6.93 5.33 7.04
C ARG A 130 -6.84 4.73 8.44
N TYR A 131 -7.75 3.83 8.78
CA TYR A 131 -7.78 3.22 10.11
C TYR A 131 -6.70 2.16 10.28
N ALA A 132 -6.40 1.40 9.23
CA ALA A 132 -5.30 0.44 9.23
C ALA A 132 -3.95 1.15 9.45
N VAL A 133 -3.70 2.25 8.73
CA VAL A 133 -2.48 3.05 8.92
C VAL A 133 -2.39 3.62 10.31
N ASN A 134 -3.48 4.14 10.88
CA ASN A 134 -3.50 4.64 12.26
C ASN A 134 -3.21 3.53 13.28
N GLU A 135 -3.78 2.34 13.08
CA GLU A 135 -3.55 1.19 13.95
C GLU A 135 -2.09 0.72 13.89
N LEU A 136 -1.50 0.63 12.69
CA LEU A 136 -0.10 0.25 12.53
C LEU A 136 0.86 1.36 13.02
N ASN A 137 0.48 2.64 12.90
CA ASN A 137 1.20 3.75 13.55
C ASN A 137 1.18 3.59 15.08
N TYR A 138 0.01 3.31 15.65
CA TYR A 138 -0.16 3.14 17.10
C TYR A 138 0.67 1.96 17.64
N ARG A 139 0.78 0.87 16.89
CA ARG A 139 1.65 -0.28 17.18
C ARG A 139 3.14 0.02 16.99
N GLY A 140 3.50 1.17 16.43
CA GLY A 140 4.88 1.54 16.11
C GLY A 140 5.45 0.86 14.88
N TRP A 141 4.62 0.26 14.01
CA TRP A 141 5.06 -0.44 12.80
C TRP A 141 5.25 0.51 11.62
N LEU A 142 4.52 1.63 11.58
CA LEU A 142 4.57 2.64 10.51
C LEU A 142 4.68 4.07 11.05
N PRO A 143 5.70 4.44 11.82
CA PRO A 143 5.72 5.74 12.49
C PRO A 143 5.71 6.91 11.49
N GLY A 144 4.68 7.75 11.57
CA GLY A 144 4.60 9.03 10.86
C GLY A 144 4.19 8.95 9.39
N MET A 145 3.73 7.79 8.91
CA MET A 145 3.27 7.65 7.53
C MET A 145 1.76 7.87 7.38
N SER A 146 1.36 8.45 6.26
CA SER A 146 -0.02 8.70 5.86
C SER A 146 -0.48 7.70 4.79
N PRO A 147 -1.79 7.43 4.65
CA PRO A 147 -2.30 6.42 3.73
C PRO A 147 -1.96 6.64 2.27
N GLU A 148 -1.83 7.89 1.82
CA GLU A 148 -1.60 8.24 0.42
C GLU A 148 -0.12 8.28 0.03
N GLN A 149 0.79 8.16 1.00
CA GLN A 149 2.23 8.15 0.72
C GLN A 149 2.63 6.90 -0.07
N ALA A 150 3.61 7.06 -0.95
CA ALA A 150 4.28 5.94 -1.59
C ALA A 150 5.10 5.15 -0.57
N LEU A 151 5.18 3.84 -0.76
CA LEU A 151 5.94 2.90 0.06
C LEU A 151 7.24 2.53 -0.67
N SER A 152 8.38 2.55 0.01
CA SER A 152 9.64 1.98 -0.50
C SER A 152 9.70 0.48 -0.24
N GLY A 153 10.59 -0.23 -0.95
CA GLY A 153 10.69 -1.68 -0.75
C GLY A 153 11.25 -2.06 0.63
N LEU A 154 12.21 -1.31 1.18
CA LEU A 154 12.64 -1.49 2.57
C LEU A 154 11.51 -1.27 3.59
N GLN A 155 10.64 -0.29 3.35
CA GLN A 155 9.49 -0.06 4.23
C GLN A 155 8.47 -1.20 4.15
N LEU A 156 8.25 -1.74 2.94
CA LEU A 156 7.42 -2.92 2.74
C LEU A 156 7.99 -4.15 3.46
N ILE A 157 9.28 -4.44 3.29
CA ILE A 157 9.96 -5.55 3.96
C ILE A 157 9.86 -5.39 5.48
N ALA A 158 10.19 -4.21 6.01
CA ALA A 158 10.12 -3.94 7.44
C ALA A 158 8.70 -4.15 8.01
N LEU A 159 7.68 -3.73 7.26
CA LEU A 159 6.28 -3.95 7.61
C LEU A 159 5.91 -5.43 7.68
N LEU A 160 6.32 -6.21 6.67
CA LEU A 160 6.04 -7.64 6.61
C LEU A 160 6.78 -8.38 7.73
N SER A 161 8.03 -8.02 8.03
CA SER A 161 8.76 -8.57 9.18
C SER A 161 8.03 -8.30 10.50
N LYS A 162 7.45 -7.11 10.69
CA LYS A 162 6.64 -6.83 11.89
C LYS A 162 5.35 -7.66 11.96
N ALA A 163 4.72 -7.91 10.82
CA ALA A 163 3.56 -8.80 10.74
C ALA A 163 3.94 -10.25 11.10
N GLU A 164 5.11 -10.72 10.63
CA GLU A 164 5.67 -12.04 10.95
C GLU A 164 5.99 -12.19 12.43
N ASP A 165 6.68 -11.20 13.01
CA ASP A 165 7.02 -11.13 14.43
C ASP A 165 5.74 -11.27 15.27
N ALA A 166 4.68 -10.54 14.90
CA ALA A 166 3.41 -10.59 15.60
C ALA A 166 2.69 -11.93 15.47
N ALA A 167 2.74 -12.57 14.29
CA ALA A 167 2.17 -13.89 14.07
C ALA A 167 2.90 -14.99 14.86
N SER A 168 4.21 -14.82 15.06
CA SER A 168 5.08 -15.77 15.77
C SER A 168 5.04 -15.63 17.30
N GLY A 169 4.19 -14.74 17.84
CA GLY A 169 4.12 -14.47 19.28
C GLY A 169 5.23 -13.56 19.81
N GLY A 170 5.88 -12.80 18.92
CA GLY A 170 6.80 -11.73 19.28
C GLY A 170 6.13 -10.64 20.13
N PRO A 171 6.91 -9.77 20.79
CA PRO A 171 6.36 -8.80 21.73
C PRO A 171 5.38 -7.85 21.01
N ASP A 172 4.09 -7.98 21.33
CA ASP A 172 3.08 -6.95 21.03
C ASP A 172 3.58 -5.67 21.71
N VAL A 173 3.91 -4.64 20.93
CA VAL A 173 4.44 -3.39 21.48
C VAL A 173 3.38 -2.83 22.43
N PRO A 174 3.66 -2.68 23.75
CA PRO A 174 2.63 -2.38 24.73
C PRO A 174 1.89 -1.06 24.47
N ARG A 175 0.59 -1.06 24.78
CA ARG A 175 -0.36 0.07 24.66
C ARG A 175 -0.07 1.28 25.57
N GLU A 176 0.97 1.20 26.41
CA GLU A 176 1.16 2.10 27.56
C GLU A 176 1.87 3.43 27.27
N LYS A 177 2.24 3.75 26.02
CA LYS A 177 2.99 4.98 25.74
C LYS A 177 2.17 6.25 25.46
N PHE A 178 0.84 6.22 25.58
CA PHE A 178 0.00 7.39 25.27
C PHE A 178 -1.27 7.49 26.16
N GLN A 179 -1.07 7.54 27.48
CA GLN A 179 -2.04 8.15 28.41
C GLN A 179 -1.44 9.41 29.02
#